data_AF-A0A956K029-F1
#
_entry.id   AF-A0A956K029-F1
#
_cell.length_a   1.000
_cell.length_b   1.000
_cell.length_c   1.000
_cell.angle_alpha   90.00
_cell.angle_beta   90.00
_cell.angle_gamma   90.00
#
_symmetry.space_group_name_H-M   'P 1'
#
loop_
_entity.id
_entity.type
_entity.pdbx_description
1 polymer ?
#
loop_
_entity_poly.entity_id
_entity_poly.type
_entity_poly.pdbx_seq_one_letter_code
_entity_poly.pdbx_strand_id
1 'polypeptide(L)'
;MPVKQPTEPTDEWMRRFLMSMTDDLYVELTEYVEHQVGRGQSIEGRKDVNEARALVHDVLVDTMLGIREWNPDGPIDLAWHIRRGVQSRMSHQVKVTKARRGRPLDLDQDGDNSTEIEVSLRADDERKRVTSRLHEAEVAQLLRDAIAAADRKADPDVMLLFDAKQVGLGGPREMERLHGWTLQKYKNVAKRLRRRGHKVPAEVKDLVKQLAVETMRVAAARPSRAIEADDDDPAGEDEDELSPESYLEDDLGALDDEDEWEGFDD
;
A
#
# COMPACT_ATOMS: atom_id res chain seq x y z
N MET A 1 -5.39 26.77 12.62
CA MET A 1 -6.12 26.69 13.90
C MET A 1 -5.13 27.07 15.00
N PRO A 2 -5.51 27.90 15.98
CA PRO A 2 -4.62 28.23 17.10
C PRO A 2 -4.20 26.95 17.81
N VAL A 3 -2.90 26.80 18.08
CA VAL A 3 -2.35 25.67 18.84
C VAL A 3 -2.82 25.84 20.28
N LYS A 4 -3.66 24.92 20.78
CA LYS A 4 -4.10 24.92 22.18
C LYS A 4 -2.84 24.81 23.03
N GLN A 5 -2.58 25.81 23.88
CA GLN A 5 -1.44 25.74 24.80
C GLN A 5 -1.67 24.58 25.78
N PRO A 6 -0.62 23.81 26.12
CA PRO A 6 -0.73 22.75 27.10
C PRO A 6 -1.14 23.33 28.45
N THR A 7 -2.16 22.74 29.08
CA THR A 7 -2.53 23.09 30.45
C THR A 7 -1.65 22.25 31.38
N GLU A 8 -0.93 22.89 32.30
CA GLU A 8 -0.16 22.17 33.31
C GLU A 8 -1.10 21.31 34.17
N PRO A 9 -0.83 19.99 34.30
CA PRO A 9 -1.66 19.12 35.13
C PRO A 9 -1.51 19.45 36.61
N THR A 10 -2.60 19.33 37.35
CA THR A 10 -2.59 19.49 38.81
C THR A 10 -1.92 18.29 39.50
N ASP A 11 -1.39 18.48 40.70
CA ASP A 11 -0.78 17.40 41.49
C ASP A 11 -1.75 16.25 41.80
N GLU A 12 -3.04 16.55 41.94
CA GLU A 12 -4.07 15.53 42.11
C GLU A 12 -4.24 14.70 40.83
N TRP A 13 -4.29 15.36 39.67
CA TRP A 13 -4.38 14.70 38.38
C TRP A 13 -3.17 13.80 38.15
N MET A 14 -1.96 14.30 38.42
CA MET A 14 -0.71 13.55 38.22
C MET A 14 -0.67 12.30 39.11
N ARG A 15 -1.12 12.39 40.37
CA ARG A 15 -1.23 11.23 41.25
C ARG A 15 -2.19 10.19 40.71
N ARG A 16 -3.37 10.59 40.23
CA ARG A 16 -4.36 9.66 39.64
C ARG A 16 -3.84 9.00 38.36
N PHE A 17 -3.12 9.76 37.53
CA PHE A 17 -2.45 9.23 36.34
C PHE A 17 -1.43 8.16 36.71
N LEU A 18 -0.50 8.46 37.63
CA LEU A 18 0.52 7.51 38.07
C LEU A 18 -0.07 6.28 38.75
N MET A 19 -1.15 6.42 39.54
CA MET A 19 -1.85 5.27 40.14
C MET A 19 -2.54 4.38 39.11
N SER A 20 -3.02 4.96 38.02
CA SER A 20 -3.67 4.22 36.92
C SER A 20 -2.66 3.55 35.99
N MET A 21 -1.42 4.07 35.95
CA MET A 21 -0.32 3.55 35.13
C MET A 21 0.38 2.38 35.83
N THR A 22 -0.28 1.23 35.86
CA THR A 22 0.30 -0.02 36.38
C THR A 22 1.25 -0.65 35.36
N ASP A 23 2.16 -1.51 35.84
CA ASP A 23 3.05 -2.29 34.96
C ASP A 23 2.24 -3.18 34.00
N ASP A 24 1.15 -3.80 34.50
CA ASP A 24 0.24 -4.62 33.69
C ASP A 24 -0.40 -3.82 32.55
N LEU A 25 -0.86 -2.60 32.85
CA LEU A 25 -1.42 -1.71 31.83
C LEU A 25 -0.35 -1.33 30.80
N TYR A 26 0.87 -1.06 31.23
CA TYR A 26 1.97 -0.72 30.32
C TYR A 26 2.33 -1.89 29.39
N VAL A 27 2.36 -3.12 29.91
CA VAL A 27 2.55 -4.34 29.11
C VAL A 27 1.40 -4.51 28.12
N GLU A 28 0.15 -4.43 28.57
CA GLU A 28 -1.04 -4.54 27.73
C GLU A 28 -1.05 -3.51 26.58
N LEU A 29 -0.68 -2.26 26.89
CA LEU A 29 -0.55 -1.21 25.90
C LEU A 29 0.56 -1.51 24.90
N THR A 30 1.71 -1.99 25.36
CA THR A 30 2.84 -2.32 24.49
C THR A 30 2.49 -3.46 23.53
N GLU A 31 1.91 -4.56 24.03
CA GLU A 31 1.45 -5.69 23.20
C GLU A 31 0.41 -5.26 22.16
N TYR A 32 -0.55 -4.42 22.58
CA TYR A 32 -1.54 -3.86 21.66
C TYR A 32 -0.87 -3.08 20.53
N VAL A 33 0.10 -2.22 20.87
CA VAL A 33 0.81 -1.40 19.88
C VAL A 33 1.72 -2.24 19.00
N GLU A 34 2.41 -3.25 19.52
CA GLU A 34 3.21 -4.18 18.71
C GLU A 34 2.36 -4.84 17.61
N HIS A 35 1.13 -5.26 17.93
CA HIS A 35 0.22 -5.82 16.94
C HIS A 35 -0.16 -4.81 15.85
N GLN A 36 -0.34 -3.53 16.21
CA GLN A 36 -0.63 -2.48 15.23
C GLN A 36 0.60 -2.10 14.40
N VAL A 37 1.74 -1.89 15.04
CA VAL A 37 3.02 -1.52 14.42
C VAL A 37 3.43 -2.59 13.42
N GLY A 38 3.31 -3.88 13.75
CA GLY A 38 3.59 -4.96 12.80
C GLY A 38 2.80 -4.85 11.48
N ARG A 39 1.57 -4.33 11.52
CA ARG A 39 0.79 -4.03 10.30
C ARG A 39 1.36 -2.86 9.53
N GLY A 40 1.77 -1.78 10.19
CA GLY A 40 2.38 -0.60 9.55
C GLY A 40 3.77 -0.87 8.98
N GLN A 41 4.64 -1.49 9.78
CA GLN A 41 5.98 -1.92 9.44
C GLN A 41 6.03 -2.86 8.23
N SER A 42 5.03 -3.73 8.07
CA SER A 42 4.93 -4.59 6.87
C SER A 42 4.79 -3.80 5.57
N ILE A 43 4.24 -2.58 5.61
CA ILE A 43 4.10 -1.69 4.46
C ILE A 43 5.44 -1.02 4.13
N GLU A 44 6.29 -0.83 5.14
CA GLU A 44 7.58 -0.17 5.03
C GLU A 44 8.75 -1.16 4.86
N GLY A 45 8.59 -2.45 5.17
CA GLY A 45 9.70 -3.41 5.14
C GLY A 45 10.77 -3.13 6.20
N ARG A 46 10.42 -2.42 7.28
CA ARG A 46 11.27 -2.19 8.45
C ARG A 46 10.70 -2.93 9.64
N LYS A 47 11.57 -3.48 10.49
CA LYS A 47 11.17 -4.04 11.78
C LYS A 47 12.02 -3.40 12.87
N ASP A 48 11.51 -2.32 13.46
CA ASP A 48 12.08 -1.77 14.68
C ASP A 48 11.37 -2.40 15.88
N VAL A 49 12.16 -3.10 16.72
CA VAL A 49 11.68 -3.80 17.91
C VAL A 49 11.28 -2.81 19.01
N ASN A 50 11.78 -1.57 18.97
CA ASN A 50 11.51 -0.56 20.00
C ASN A 50 10.39 0.42 19.61
N GLU A 51 9.90 0.38 18.37
CA GLU A 51 8.92 1.35 17.87
C GLU A 51 7.62 1.33 18.68
N ALA A 52 7.13 0.14 19.06
CA ALA A 52 5.92 0.03 19.85
C ALA A 52 6.07 0.69 21.24
N ARG A 53 7.19 0.43 21.90
CA ARG A 53 7.51 1.03 23.19
C ARG A 53 7.66 2.55 23.10
N ALA A 54 8.33 3.04 22.06
CA ALA A 54 8.50 4.47 21.81
C ALA A 54 7.15 5.16 21.59
N LEU A 55 6.25 4.57 20.80
CA LEU A 55 4.92 5.13 20.57
C LEU A 55 4.06 5.21 21.83
N VAL A 56 4.10 4.17 22.68
CA VAL A 56 3.39 4.19 23.96
C VAL A 56 3.96 5.28 24.86
N HIS A 57 5.29 5.33 25.00
CA HIS A 57 5.98 6.33 25.82
C HIS A 57 5.66 7.76 25.37
N ASP A 58 5.72 8.04 24.07
CA ASP A 58 5.40 9.35 23.52
C ASP A 58 3.98 9.81 23.87
N VAL A 59 2.99 8.91 23.76
CA VAL A 59 1.59 9.26 24.07
C VAL A 59 1.38 9.46 25.56
N LEU A 60 2.09 8.70 26.41
CA LEU A 60 2.08 8.91 27.85
C LEU A 60 2.69 10.27 28.21
N VAL A 61 3.85 10.61 27.64
CA VAL A 61 4.49 11.92 27.83
C VAL A 61 3.58 13.04 27.33
N ASP A 62 2.98 12.92 26.14
CA ASP A 62 2.00 13.89 25.63
C ASP A 62 0.83 14.09 26.60
N THR A 63 0.39 13.01 27.25
CA THR A 63 -0.71 13.07 28.24
C THR A 63 -0.25 13.74 29.53
N MET A 64 0.94 13.41 30.04
CA MET A 64 1.55 14.03 31.22
C MET A 64 1.90 15.51 31.01
N LEU A 65 2.19 15.93 29.78
CA LEU A 65 2.46 17.34 29.45
C LEU A 65 1.18 18.13 29.15
N GLY A 66 0.00 17.51 29.24
CA GLY A 66 -1.28 18.16 28.93
C GLY A 66 -1.49 18.47 27.44
N ILE A 67 -0.63 17.95 26.56
CA ILE A 67 -0.82 18.02 25.09
C ILE A 67 -2.05 17.20 24.71
N ARG A 68 -2.25 16.05 25.38
CA ARG A 68 -3.45 15.22 25.27
C ARG A 68 -4.21 15.23 26.58
N GLU A 69 -5.43 15.72 26.53
CA GLU A 69 -6.30 15.81 27.69
C GLU A 69 -6.92 14.45 28.02
N TRP A 70 -6.64 13.94 29.22
CA TRP A 70 -7.32 12.79 29.81
C TRP A 70 -8.03 13.24 31.09
N ASN A 71 -9.30 12.88 31.24
CA ASN A 71 -10.06 13.17 32.44
C ASN A 71 -10.23 11.88 33.27
N PRO A 72 -9.60 11.77 34.46
CA PRO A 72 -9.70 10.58 35.30
C PRO A 72 -11.11 10.36 35.88
N ASP A 73 -11.93 11.41 35.97
CA ASP A 73 -13.34 11.32 36.40
C ASP A 73 -14.29 11.06 35.23
N GLY A 74 -13.75 10.99 34.01
CA GLY A 74 -14.50 10.74 32.80
C GLY A 74 -14.86 9.26 32.62
N PRO A 75 -15.74 8.95 31.64
CA PRO A 75 -16.11 7.57 31.32
C PRO A 75 -15.00 6.81 30.56
N ILE A 76 -13.89 7.48 30.21
CA ILE A 76 -12.82 6.93 29.40
C ILE A 76 -11.66 6.57 30.31
N ASP A 77 -11.33 5.27 30.37
CA ASP A 77 -10.16 4.80 31.09
C ASP A 77 -8.85 5.21 30.40
N LEU A 78 -7.76 5.14 31.16
CA LEU A 78 -6.43 5.51 30.67
C LEU A 78 -6.00 4.61 29.49
N ALA A 79 -6.31 3.31 29.54
CA ALA A 79 -5.97 2.35 28.51
C ALA A 79 -6.52 2.77 27.14
N TRP A 80 -7.81 3.06 27.09
CA TRP A 80 -8.50 3.50 25.88
C TRP A 80 -7.98 4.85 25.39
N HIS A 81 -7.74 5.80 26.31
CA HIS A 81 -7.17 7.11 25.97
C HIS A 81 -5.82 6.97 25.26
N ILE A 82 -4.90 6.18 25.83
CA ILE A 82 -3.58 5.95 25.23
C ILE A 82 -3.69 5.20 23.91
N ARG A 83 -4.52 4.16 23.81
CA ARG A 83 -4.78 3.45 22.54
C ARG A 83 -5.24 4.39 21.43
N ARG A 84 -6.18 5.29 21.73
CA ARG A 84 -6.66 6.30 20.77
C ARG A 84 -5.54 7.28 20.39
N GLY A 85 -4.68 7.64 21.34
CA GLY A 85 -3.48 8.45 21.08
C GLY A 85 -2.52 7.80 20.10
N VAL A 86 -2.21 6.51 20.32
CA VAL A 86 -1.34 5.75 19.43
C VAL A 86 -1.95 5.61 18.03
N GLN A 87 -3.23 5.25 17.92
CA GLN A 87 -3.93 5.17 16.64
C GLN A 87 -3.87 6.48 15.85
N SER A 88 -4.01 7.61 16.54
CA SER A 88 -3.90 8.93 15.94
C SER A 88 -2.49 9.19 15.37
N ARG A 89 -1.43 8.87 16.14
CA ARG A 89 -0.04 9.03 15.68
C ARG A 89 0.28 8.12 14.51
N MET A 90 -0.09 6.85 14.59
CA MET A 90 0.10 5.89 13.49
C MET A 90 -0.62 6.32 12.22
N SER A 91 -1.85 6.81 12.33
CA SER A 91 -2.59 7.34 11.18
C SER A 91 -1.87 8.52 10.53
N HIS A 92 -1.27 9.39 11.35
CA HIS A 92 -0.47 10.50 10.86
C HIS A 92 0.82 10.01 10.16
N GLN A 93 1.55 9.07 10.76
CA GLN A 93 2.74 8.46 10.15
C GLN A 93 2.40 7.82 8.80
N VAL A 94 1.34 7.01 8.71
CA VAL A 94 0.88 6.40 7.45
C VAL A 94 0.54 7.47 6.41
N LYS A 95 -0.14 8.55 6.79
CA LYS A 95 -0.44 9.67 5.87
C LYS A 95 0.84 10.33 5.37
N VAL A 96 1.79 10.61 6.25
CA VAL A 96 3.09 11.20 5.90
C VAL A 96 3.90 10.27 4.98
N THR A 97 4.00 8.99 5.31
CA THR A 97 4.69 7.99 4.48
C THR A 97 4.05 7.89 3.09
N LYS A 98 2.72 7.85 3.00
CA LYS A 98 2.00 7.83 1.71
C LYS A 98 2.24 9.10 0.90
N ALA A 99 2.18 10.28 1.52
CA ALA A 99 2.45 11.54 0.85
C ALA A 99 3.89 11.63 0.33
N ARG A 100 4.87 11.09 1.07
CA ARG A 100 6.27 11.02 0.64
C ARG A 100 6.49 10.09 -0.55
N ARG A 101 5.79 8.94 -0.61
CA ARG A 101 5.86 8.02 -1.77
C ARG A 101 5.30 8.63 -3.06
N GLY A 102 4.38 9.60 -2.95
CA GLY A 102 3.71 10.22 -4.10
C GLY A 102 4.36 11.51 -4.62
N ARG A 103 5.38 12.05 -3.94
CA ARG A 103 6.10 13.24 -4.43
C ARG A 103 7.40 12.82 -5.11
N PRO A 104 7.59 13.12 -6.42
CA PRO A 104 8.93 13.09 -6.99
C PRO A 104 9.82 14.05 -6.18
N LEU A 105 11.05 13.63 -5.94
CA LEU A 105 12.06 14.42 -5.24
C LEU A 105 12.41 15.61 -6.15
N ASP A 106 11.79 16.76 -5.92
CA ASP A 106 12.16 18.00 -6.58
C ASP A 106 13.45 18.49 -5.91
N LEU A 107 14.57 18.33 -6.61
CA LEU A 107 15.91 18.62 -6.09
C LEU A 107 16.29 20.12 -6.22
N ASP A 108 15.38 20.96 -6.71
CA ASP A 108 15.68 22.32 -7.14
C ASP A 108 15.00 23.44 -6.32
N GLN A 109 14.66 23.22 -5.03
CA GLN A 109 14.22 24.33 -4.16
C GLN A 109 15.23 24.66 -3.08
N ASP A 110 16.21 25.48 -3.48
CA ASP A 110 16.80 26.50 -2.62
C ASP A 110 15.69 27.47 -2.18
N GLY A 111 15.27 27.35 -0.93
CA GLY A 111 14.15 28.12 -0.39
C GLY A 111 14.11 28.03 1.13
N ASP A 112 15.04 28.75 1.75
CA ASP A 112 15.07 29.19 3.14
C ASP A 112 13.69 29.12 3.84
N ASN A 113 13.52 28.15 4.74
CA ASN A 113 12.46 28.12 5.74
C ASN A 113 12.80 27.14 6.87
N SER A 114 13.59 27.63 7.83
CA SER A 114 13.44 27.46 9.30
C SER A 114 12.85 26.13 9.84
N THR A 115 13.25 24.99 9.27
CA THR A 115 12.87 23.64 9.76
C THR A 115 14.10 22.73 9.87
N GLU A 116 15.28 23.32 10.04
CA GLU A 116 16.55 22.60 9.91
C GLU A 116 17.02 21.89 11.20
N ILE A 117 16.36 22.10 12.34
CA ILE A 117 16.89 21.61 13.63
C ILE A 117 16.45 20.15 13.95
N GLU A 118 15.38 19.62 13.37
CA GLU A 118 14.98 18.20 13.54
C GLU A 118 15.37 17.29 12.36
N VAL A 119 15.94 17.84 11.30
CA VAL A 119 16.28 17.07 10.09
C VAL A 119 17.66 16.41 10.21
N SER A 120 18.58 16.97 11.00
CA SER A 120 19.94 16.43 11.11
C SER A 120 20.06 15.16 11.97
N LEU A 121 19.11 14.86 12.86
CA LEU A 121 19.07 13.62 13.65
C LEU A 121 18.12 12.55 13.07
N ARG A 122 17.23 12.92 12.14
CA ARG A 122 16.41 11.98 11.34
C ARG A 122 16.99 11.69 9.94
N ALA A 123 18.14 12.29 9.61
CA ALA A 123 18.84 12.07 8.35
C ALA A 123 19.67 10.78 8.30
N ASP A 124 19.78 10.03 9.39
CA ASP A 124 20.23 8.62 9.37
C ASP A 124 19.07 7.68 8.97
N ASP A 125 18.32 8.09 7.96
CA ASP A 125 17.37 7.20 7.30
C ASP A 125 18.23 6.20 6.52
N GLU A 126 18.32 4.96 7.02
CA GLU A 126 19.20 3.91 6.48
C GLU A 126 18.95 3.65 4.97
N ARG A 127 17.78 4.07 4.44
CA ARG A 127 17.42 4.08 3.00
C ARG A 127 18.05 5.20 2.16
N LYS A 128 18.67 6.21 2.79
CA LYS A 128 19.44 7.27 2.11
C LYS A 128 20.91 6.90 1.95
N ARG A 129 21.41 5.86 2.63
CA ARG A 129 22.70 5.29 2.23
C ARG A 129 22.51 4.71 0.84
N VAL A 130 23.30 5.21 -0.11
CA VAL A 130 23.44 4.65 -1.46
C VAL A 130 23.56 3.13 -1.41
N THR A 131 24.19 2.59 -0.36
CA THR A 131 24.32 1.15 -0.08
C THR A 131 22.98 0.42 0.11
N SER A 132 21.97 1.02 0.71
CA SER A 132 20.67 0.36 0.95
C SER A 132 19.78 0.36 -0.28
N ARG A 133 19.84 1.41 -1.11
CA ARG A 133 19.19 1.41 -2.43
C ARG A 133 19.88 0.45 -3.39
N LEU A 134 21.21 0.35 -3.33
CA LEU A 134 21.97 -0.67 -4.05
C LEU A 134 21.59 -2.06 -3.58
N HIS A 135 21.43 -2.28 -2.27
CA HIS A 135 20.98 -3.56 -1.72
C HIS A 135 19.54 -3.91 -2.14
N GLU A 136 18.62 -2.94 -2.11
CA GLU A 136 17.25 -3.12 -2.60
C GLU A 136 17.23 -3.45 -4.11
N ALA A 137 18.07 -2.78 -4.90
CA ALA A 137 18.22 -3.07 -6.33
C ALA A 137 18.87 -4.44 -6.59
N GLU A 138 19.86 -4.84 -5.81
CA GLU A 138 20.51 -6.16 -5.86
C GLU A 138 19.51 -7.27 -5.52
N VAL A 139 18.70 -7.08 -4.47
CA VAL A 139 17.64 -8.02 -4.07
C VAL A 139 16.54 -8.09 -5.14
N ALA A 140 16.13 -6.94 -5.70
CA ALA A 140 15.17 -6.89 -6.80
C ALA A 140 15.68 -7.60 -8.06
N GLN A 141 16.97 -7.43 -8.39
CA GLN A 141 17.61 -8.08 -9.52
C GLN A 141 17.75 -9.59 -9.27
N LEU A 142 18.16 -10.01 -8.07
CA LEU A 142 18.17 -11.43 -7.65
C LEU A 142 16.79 -12.07 -7.77
N LEU A 143 15.74 -11.38 -7.35
CA LEU A 143 14.35 -11.83 -7.50
C LEU A 143 13.96 -11.96 -8.98
N ARG A 144 14.32 -10.97 -9.80
CA ARG A 144 14.05 -10.94 -11.24
C ARG A 144 14.72 -12.11 -11.94
N ASP A 145 16.00 -12.32 -11.67
CA ASP A 145 16.81 -13.38 -12.25
C ASP A 145 16.34 -14.75 -11.77
N ALA A 146 15.96 -14.90 -10.51
CA ALA A 146 15.39 -16.13 -9.99
C ALA A 146 14.04 -16.47 -10.64
N ILE A 147 13.16 -15.49 -10.85
CA ILE A 147 11.87 -15.68 -11.53
C ILE A 147 12.09 -16.02 -13.01
N ALA A 148 13.03 -15.35 -13.68
CA ALA A 148 13.39 -15.61 -15.07
C ALA A 148 14.04 -17.00 -15.24
N ALA A 149 14.96 -17.39 -14.35
CA ALA A 149 15.62 -18.69 -14.38
C ALA A 149 14.66 -19.85 -14.05
N ALA A 150 13.67 -19.63 -13.19
CA ALA A 150 12.63 -20.61 -12.87
C ALA A 150 11.64 -20.85 -14.02
N ASP A 151 11.71 -20.03 -15.09
CA ASP A 151 10.77 -20.06 -16.20
C ASP A 151 11.47 -20.19 -17.56
N ARG A 152 11.43 -21.39 -18.15
CA ARG A 152 11.99 -21.66 -19.49
C ARG A 152 11.35 -20.82 -20.60
N LYS A 153 10.17 -20.23 -20.37
CA LYS A 153 9.51 -19.28 -21.27
C LYS A 153 9.08 -18.06 -20.45
N ALA A 154 10.02 -17.17 -20.14
CA ALA A 154 9.81 -15.93 -19.37
C ALA A 154 8.45 -15.28 -19.72
N ASP A 155 7.45 -15.49 -18.87
CA ASP A 155 6.10 -14.93 -19.04
C ASP A 155 6.19 -13.40 -18.93
N PRO A 156 6.06 -12.68 -20.05
CA PRO A 156 6.34 -11.26 -20.10
C PRO A 156 5.37 -10.46 -19.24
N ASP A 157 4.13 -10.93 -19.06
CA ASP A 157 3.17 -10.28 -18.18
C ASP A 157 3.59 -10.41 -16.70
N VAL A 158 4.12 -11.57 -16.28
CA VAL A 158 4.57 -11.76 -14.89
C VAL A 158 5.78 -10.88 -14.59
N MET A 159 6.73 -10.80 -15.52
CA MET A 159 7.90 -9.92 -15.40
C MET A 159 7.49 -8.46 -15.39
N LEU A 160 6.55 -8.05 -16.25
CA LEU A 160 6.03 -6.69 -16.28
C LEU A 160 5.34 -6.30 -14.97
N LEU A 161 4.52 -7.17 -14.39
CA LEU A 161 3.89 -6.91 -13.09
C LEU A 161 4.94 -6.78 -11.98
N PHE A 162 5.99 -7.60 -12.02
CA PHE A 162 7.08 -7.55 -11.06
C PHE A 162 7.87 -6.24 -11.17
N ASP A 163 8.29 -5.87 -12.38
CA ASP A 163 9.03 -4.64 -12.65
C ASP A 163 8.18 -3.40 -12.27
N ALA A 164 6.88 -3.40 -12.60
CA ALA A 164 5.95 -2.35 -12.19
C ALA A 164 5.82 -2.24 -10.67
N LYS A 165 5.84 -3.36 -9.93
CA LYS A 165 5.82 -3.33 -8.46
C LYS A 165 7.10 -2.75 -7.86
N GLN A 166 8.26 -3.02 -8.44
CA GLN A 166 9.55 -2.48 -7.96
C GLN A 166 9.58 -0.95 -8.02
N VAL A 167 8.95 -0.35 -9.03
CA VAL A 167 8.84 1.11 -9.17
C VAL A 167 7.59 1.70 -8.50
N GLY A 168 6.83 0.90 -7.74
CA GLY A 168 5.64 1.36 -7.03
C GLY A 168 4.38 1.56 -7.91
N LEU A 169 4.40 1.11 -9.17
CA LEU A 169 3.32 1.24 -10.16
C LEU A 169 2.60 -0.08 -10.46
N GLY A 170 2.70 -1.07 -9.58
CA GLY A 170 2.14 -2.42 -9.81
C GLY A 170 0.73 -2.63 -9.26
N GLY A 171 -0.09 -1.59 -9.12
CA GLY A 171 -1.49 -1.72 -8.68
C GLY A 171 -2.45 -2.00 -9.84
N PRO A 172 -3.67 -2.51 -9.60
CA PRO A 172 -4.60 -2.86 -10.67
C PRO A 172 -4.97 -1.68 -11.57
N ARG A 173 -5.14 -0.47 -11.00
CA ARG A 173 -5.49 0.75 -11.76
C ARG A 173 -4.31 1.23 -12.60
N GLU A 174 -3.11 1.13 -12.05
CA GLU A 174 -1.88 1.53 -12.73
C GLU A 174 -1.61 0.59 -13.91
N MET A 175 -1.79 -0.72 -13.73
CA MET A 175 -1.64 -1.71 -14.81
C MET A 175 -2.74 -1.59 -15.87
N GLU A 176 -3.97 -1.26 -15.48
CA GLU A 176 -5.07 -0.94 -16.39
C GLU A 176 -4.74 0.30 -17.24
N ARG A 177 -4.29 1.38 -16.59
CA ARG A 177 -3.95 2.65 -17.26
C ARG A 177 -2.71 2.57 -18.16
N LEU A 178 -1.64 1.91 -17.70
CA LEU A 178 -0.34 1.91 -18.39
C LEU A 178 -0.21 0.80 -19.42
N HIS A 179 -0.90 -0.33 -19.21
CA HIS A 179 -0.71 -1.54 -20.02
C HIS A 179 -2.01 -2.14 -20.54
N GLY A 180 -3.15 -1.46 -20.34
CA GLY A 180 -4.46 -1.91 -20.83
C GLY A 180 -4.95 -3.20 -20.15
N TRP A 181 -4.46 -3.51 -18.95
CA TRP A 181 -4.85 -4.74 -18.28
C TRP A 181 -6.23 -4.65 -17.67
N THR A 182 -7.09 -5.60 -18.02
CA THR A 182 -8.33 -5.81 -17.27
C THR A 182 -8.03 -6.31 -15.86
N LEU A 183 -8.94 -6.06 -14.91
CA LEU A 183 -8.82 -6.60 -13.55
C LEU A 183 -8.67 -8.13 -13.54
N GLN A 184 -9.32 -8.81 -14.48
CA GLN A 184 -9.21 -10.26 -14.64
C GLN A 184 -7.81 -10.68 -15.09
N LYS A 185 -7.22 -9.97 -16.07
CA LYS A 185 -5.83 -10.20 -16.48
C LYS A 185 -4.88 -10.00 -15.30
N TYR A 186 -5.01 -8.90 -14.55
CA TYR A 186 -4.20 -8.65 -13.36
C TYR A 186 -4.30 -9.79 -12.32
N LYS A 187 -5.52 -10.24 -11.99
CA LYS A 187 -5.74 -11.36 -11.05
C LYS A 187 -5.09 -12.66 -11.56
N ASN A 188 -5.20 -12.94 -12.85
CA ASN A 188 -4.60 -14.12 -13.46
C ASN A 188 -3.07 -14.06 -13.41
N VAL A 189 -2.47 -12.92 -13.74
CA VAL A 189 -1.01 -12.72 -13.65
C VAL A 189 -0.54 -12.85 -12.19
N ALA A 190 -1.25 -12.27 -11.23
CA ALA A 190 -0.92 -12.39 -9.80
C ALA A 190 -0.97 -13.85 -9.31
N LYS A 191 -1.96 -14.64 -9.76
CA LYS A 191 -2.04 -16.08 -9.48
C LYS A 191 -0.86 -16.84 -10.10
N ARG A 192 -0.46 -16.50 -11.34
CA ARG A 192 0.71 -17.11 -11.99
C ARG A 192 2.00 -16.77 -11.25
N LEU A 193 2.18 -15.52 -10.84
CA LEU A 193 3.30 -15.08 -10.00
C LEU A 193 3.37 -15.89 -8.69
N ARG A 194 2.23 -16.08 -8.00
CA ARG A 194 2.16 -16.93 -6.79
C ARG A 194 2.60 -18.37 -7.05
N ARG A 195 2.09 -18.99 -8.12
CA ARG A 195 2.43 -20.38 -8.48
C ARG A 195 3.94 -20.52 -8.78
N ARG A 196 4.54 -19.50 -9.39
CA ARG A 196 5.98 -19.43 -9.69
C ARG A 196 6.83 -19.27 -8.44
N GLY A 197 6.31 -18.62 -7.40
CA GLY A 197 6.93 -18.58 -6.07
C GLY A 197 7.32 -19.96 -5.51
N HIS A 198 6.73 -21.06 -5.98
CA HIS A 198 7.13 -22.41 -5.57
C HIS A 198 8.36 -22.97 -6.31
N LYS A 199 8.71 -22.40 -7.47
CA LYS A 199 9.81 -22.84 -8.34
C LYS A 199 11.10 -22.02 -8.17
N VAL A 200 11.05 -20.90 -7.45
CA VAL A 200 12.23 -20.11 -7.09
C VAL A 200 12.98 -20.72 -5.89
N PRO A 201 14.29 -20.45 -5.76
CA PRO A 201 15.11 -20.88 -4.63
C PRO A 201 14.48 -20.55 -3.27
N ALA A 202 14.72 -21.40 -2.28
CA ALA A 202 14.12 -21.28 -0.94
C ALA A 202 14.36 -19.91 -0.29
N GLU A 203 15.53 -19.33 -0.53
CA GLU A 203 15.96 -18.01 -0.06
C GLU A 203 15.06 -16.86 -0.54
N VAL A 204 14.44 -17.03 -1.73
CA VAL A 204 13.67 -15.98 -2.41
C VAL A 204 12.16 -16.29 -2.40
N LYS A 205 11.81 -17.53 -2.05
CA LYS A 205 10.45 -18.07 -2.04
C LYS A 205 9.48 -17.28 -1.17
N ASP A 206 9.93 -16.86 0.00
CA ASP A 206 9.06 -16.14 0.94
C ASP A 206 8.83 -14.68 0.51
N LEU A 207 9.81 -14.05 -0.14
CA LEU A 207 9.66 -12.72 -0.75
C LEU A 207 8.63 -12.75 -1.90
N VAL A 208 8.71 -13.76 -2.79
CA VAL A 208 7.74 -13.90 -3.90
C VAL A 208 6.33 -14.19 -3.37
N LYS A 209 6.19 -15.01 -2.32
CA LYS A 209 4.90 -15.24 -1.67
C LYS A 209 4.31 -13.96 -1.09
N GLN A 210 5.10 -13.17 -0.36
CA GLN A 210 4.64 -11.91 0.23
C GLN A 210 4.14 -10.95 -0.85
N LEU A 211 4.93 -10.76 -1.92
CA LEU A 211 4.57 -9.92 -3.05
C LEU A 211 3.25 -10.38 -3.71
N ALA A 212 3.08 -11.69 -3.92
CA ALA A 212 1.87 -12.24 -4.52
C ALA A 212 0.63 -12.07 -3.62
N VAL A 213 0.78 -12.23 -2.30
CA VAL A 213 -0.30 -12.03 -1.33
C VAL A 213 -0.74 -10.57 -1.30
N GLU A 214 0.20 -9.63 -1.26
CA GLU A 214 -0.09 -8.21 -1.30
C GLU A 214 -0.83 -7.83 -2.59
N THR A 215 -0.34 -8.33 -3.72
CA THR A 215 -0.95 -8.11 -5.06
C THR A 215 -2.40 -8.58 -5.11
N MET A 216 -2.71 -9.74 -4.52
CA MET A 216 -4.09 -10.26 -4.45
C MET A 216 -4.96 -9.49 -3.46
N ARG A 217 -4.41 -9.05 -2.31
CA ARG A 217 -5.16 -8.21 -1.35
C ARG A 217 -5.60 -6.89 -1.98
N VAL A 218 -4.72 -6.23 -2.72
CA VAL A 218 -5.05 -5.00 -3.44
C VAL A 218 -6.14 -5.24 -4.49
N ALA A 219 -6.11 -6.38 -5.19
CA ALA A 219 -7.16 -6.74 -6.14
C ALA A 219 -8.51 -7.09 -5.49
N ALA A 220 -8.50 -7.64 -4.27
CA ALA A 220 -9.70 -8.00 -3.52
C ALA A 220 -10.36 -6.81 -2.82
N ALA A 221 -9.59 -5.79 -2.47
CA ALA A 221 -10.09 -4.57 -1.83
C ALA A 221 -10.86 -3.63 -2.79
N ARG A 222 -10.94 -3.94 -4.09
CA ARG A 222 -11.79 -3.21 -5.04
C ARG A 222 -13.23 -3.69 -4.86
N PRO A 223 -14.17 -2.85 -4.36
CA PRO A 223 -15.58 -3.16 -4.53
C PRO A 223 -15.85 -3.24 -6.02
N SER A 224 -16.52 -4.30 -6.44
CA SER A 224 -17.12 -4.41 -7.78
C SER A 224 -18.16 -3.31 -7.91
N ARG A 225 -17.74 -2.06 -8.10
CA ARG A 225 -18.67 -1.04 -8.57
C ARG A 225 -18.94 -1.46 -10.00
N ALA A 226 -20.12 -2.07 -10.19
CA ALA A 226 -20.75 -2.18 -11.48
C ALA A 226 -20.57 -0.82 -12.15
N ILE A 227 -20.07 -0.85 -13.37
CA ILE A 227 -20.24 0.25 -14.29
C ILE A 227 -21.76 0.27 -14.46
N GLU A 228 -22.46 1.06 -13.65
CA GLU A 228 -23.75 1.61 -14.03
C GLU A 228 -23.41 2.40 -15.28
N ALA A 229 -23.81 1.86 -16.42
CA ALA A 229 -23.90 2.65 -17.62
C ALA A 229 -24.79 3.85 -17.26
N ASP A 230 -24.21 5.05 -17.31
CA ASP A 230 -24.98 6.29 -17.39
C ASP A 230 -25.65 6.28 -18.78
N ASP A 231 -26.69 5.47 -18.91
CA ASP A 231 -27.75 5.60 -19.91
C ASP A 231 -28.78 6.59 -19.33
N ASP A 232 -28.44 7.89 -19.35
CA ASP A 232 -29.40 8.98 -19.16
C ASP A 232 -29.11 10.07 -20.20
N ASP A 233 -29.45 9.71 -21.43
CA ASP A 233 -30.37 10.43 -22.32
C ASP A 233 -30.42 11.98 -22.19
N PRO A 234 -29.75 12.75 -23.06
CA PRO A 234 -30.18 14.10 -23.36
C PRO A 234 -31.30 14.07 -24.40
N ALA A 235 -32.54 14.04 -23.92
CA ALA A 235 -33.69 14.42 -24.70
C ALA A 235 -33.56 15.90 -25.12
N GLY A 236 -33.63 16.16 -26.43
CA GLY A 236 -34.14 17.42 -26.94
C GLY A 236 -33.53 17.90 -28.25
N GLU A 237 -34.29 17.64 -29.33
CA GLU A 237 -34.58 18.58 -30.44
C GLU A 237 -33.40 18.95 -31.36
N ASP A 238 -33.50 19.01 -32.68
CA ASP A 238 -34.46 18.60 -33.70
C ASP A 238 -33.76 18.93 -35.04
N GLU A 239 -34.15 18.23 -36.09
CA GLU A 239 -34.13 18.70 -37.50
C GLU A 239 -32.76 18.98 -38.15
N ASP A 240 -32.33 18.09 -39.05
CA ASP A 240 -32.60 18.30 -40.48
C ASP A 240 -32.09 17.14 -41.34
N GLU A 241 -33.03 16.64 -42.14
CA GLU A 241 -32.89 16.16 -43.51
C GLU A 241 -31.51 15.69 -43.99
N LEU A 242 -31.41 14.40 -44.34
CA LEU A 242 -31.21 13.96 -45.72
C LEU A 242 -31.30 12.42 -45.80
N SER A 243 -32.43 11.97 -46.34
CA SER A 243 -32.62 10.65 -46.96
C SER A 243 -32.23 10.77 -48.44
N PRO A 244 -32.30 9.72 -49.27
CA PRO A 244 -31.72 8.37 -49.23
C PRO A 244 -30.95 8.07 -50.54
N GLU A 245 -29.98 7.15 -50.53
CA GLU A 245 -29.60 6.31 -51.69
C GLU A 245 -28.48 5.37 -51.22
N SER A 246 -28.73 4.07 -51.04
CA SER A 246 -28.76 3.02 -52.08
C SER A 246 -27.43 2.25 -52.16
N TYR A 247 -27.52 0.96 -52.50
CA TYR A 247 -26.42 0.01 -52.81
C TYR A 247 -25.64 -0.52 -51.59
N LEU A 248 -25.51 -1.82 -51.29
CA LEU A 248 -25.79 -3.07 -52.01
C LEU A 248 -25.91 -4.22 -50.99
N GLU A 249 -26.94 -5.04 -51.16
CA GLU A 249 -26.88 -6.47 -50.88
C GLU A 249 -25.87 -7.11 -51.85
N ASP A 250 -25.08 -8.05 -51.35
CA ASP A 250 -24.61 -9.28 -52.00
C ASP A 250 -23.52 -9.87 -51.09
N ASP A 251 -23.78 -11.00 -50.42
CA ASP A 251 -23.66 -12.36 -50.95
C ASP A 251 -22.19 -12.84 -50.97
N LEU A 252 -22.01 -14.15 -50.78
CA LEU A 252 -20.77 -14.93 -50.66
C LEU A 252 -20.17 -14.99 -49.24
N GLY A 253 -19.99 -16.14 -48.62
CA GLY A 253 -20.13 -17.51 -49.09
C GLY A 253 -19.61 -18.46 -48.02
N ALA A 254 -20.24 -19.61 -47.91
CA ALA A 254 -19.82 -20.73 -47.09
C ALA A 254 -18.49 -21.32 -47.62
N LEU A 255 -17.58 -21.61 -46.69
CA LEU A 255 -16.50 -22.60 -46.75
C LEU A 255 -16.42 -23.10 -45.29
N ASP A 256 -16.86 -24.28 -44.88
CA ASP A 256 -16.66 -25.63 -45.43
C ASP A 256 -15.23 -25.84 -45.92
N ASP A 257 -14.38 -26.24 -44.99
CA ASP A 257 -13.29 -27.17 -45.26
C ASP A 257 -13.02 -27.95 -43.97
N GLU A 258 -13.43 -29.21 -44.04
CA GLU A 258 -13.00 -30.33 -43.20
C GLU A 258 -11.49 -30.52 -43.41
N ASP A 259 -10.70 -30.51 -42.35
CA ASP A 259 -9.34 -31.07 -42.38
C ASP A 259 -9.17 -31.95 -41.13
N GLU A 260 -9.68 -33.16 -41.30
CA GLU A 260 -9.07 -34.44 -40.99
C GLU A 260 -7.58 -34.35 -40.59
N TRP A 261 -7.27 -34.56 -39.31
CA TRP A 261 -5.93 -34.94 -38.87
C TRP A 261 -5.99 -36.31 -38.20
N GLU A 262 -5.62 -37.31 -39.00
CA GLU A 262 -5.33 -38.68 -38.56
C GLU A 262 -4.13 -38.73 -37.63
N GLY A 263 -4.15 -39.73 -36.76
CA GLY A 263 -3.17 -39.96 -35.71
C GLY A 263 -1.77 -40.32 -36.20
N PHE A 264 -0.83 -40.19 -35.28
CA PHE A 264 0.47 -40.83 -35.35
C PHE A 264 0.72 -41.51 -33.99
N ASP A 265 0.57 -42.83 -34.00
CA ASP A 265 1.21 -43.74 -33.05
C ASP A 265 2.60 -44.09 -33.59
N ASP A 266 3.64 -43.90 -32.76
CA ASP A 266 4.77 -44.82 -32.53
C ASP A 266 5.59 -44.35 -31.31
#